data_AF-A0A7C4F0W6-F1
#
_entry.id   AF-A0A7C4F0W6-F1
#
_cell.length_a   1.000
_cell.length_b   1.000
_cell.length_c   1.000
_cell.angle_alpha   90.00
_cell.angle_beta   90.00
_cell.angle_gamma   90.00
#
_symmetry.space_group_name_H-M   'P 1'
#
loop_
_entity.id
_entity.type
_entity.pdbx_description
1 polymer ?
#
loop_
_entity_poly.entity_id
_entity_poly.type
_entity_poly.pdbx_seq_one_letter_code
_entity_poly.pdbx_strand_id
1 'polypeptide(L)'
;MNWKTMLLCLIFASTVSYGFEWDPDYDTAISSGTQADIIRIFKFAVEFNESNKKMERPGAYHEVSELLELYHGLILMPAYRQCVQILSREDDENLAKEMLKLLVSYENSADEELSTRFGHLYRSNPGLIEKCMRSFDRRGQKELIIHLESAWGLDKDLHQDEVYKQKVQKLKIRLKIKTAAPIGTTIK
;
A
#
# COMPACT_ATOMS: atom_id res chain seq x y z
N MET A 1 8.38 -10.02 -23.16
CA MET A 1 7.89 -11.05 -22.22
C MET A 1 6.47 -10.67 -21.82
N ASN A 2 5.48 -11.57 -21.94
CA ASN A 2 4.09 -11.27 -21.61
C ASN A 2 3.92 -11.20 -20.08
N TRP A 3 3.13 -10.25 -19.56
CA TRP A 3 2.85 -10.10 -18.13
C TRP A 3 2.34 -11.38 -17.48
N LYS A 4 1.62 -12.25 -18.23
CA LYS A 4 1.22 -13.59 -17.77
C LYS A 4 2.44 -14.46 -17.45
N THR A 5 3.44 -14.46 -18.33
CA THR A 5 4.70 -15.18 -18.13
C THR A 5 5.49 -14.60 -16.97
N MET A 6 5.44 -13.28 -16.76
CA MET A 6 6.15 -12.60 -15.68
C MET A 6 5.50 -12.84 -14.31
N LEU A 7 4.15 -12.85 -14.25
CA LEU A 7 3.37 -13.17 -13.06
C LEU A 7 3.51 -14.65 -12.70
N LEU A 8 3.44 -15.55 -13.70
CA LEU A 8 3.75 -16.97 -13.51
C LEU A 8 5.20 -17.16 -13.06
N CYS A 9 6.19 -16.48 -13.66
CA CYS A 9 7.58 -16.57 -13.19
C CYS A 9 7.77 -16.02 -11.78
N LEU A 10 7.01 -15.00 -11.34
CA LEU A 10 7.06 -14.48 -9.97
C LEU A 10 6.42 -15.45 -8.97
N ILE A 11 5.27 -16.04 -9.32
CA ILE A 11 4.61 -17.08 -8.52
C ILE A 11 5.43 -18.38 -8.49
N PHE A 12 6.06 -18.77 -9.60
CA PHE A 12 6.95 -19.93 -9.66
C PHE A 12 8.29 -19.68 -8.96
N ALA A 13 8.87 -18.47 -9.06
CA ALA A 13 10.08 -18.15 -8.31
C ALA A 13 9.86 -18.13 -6.79
N SER A 14 8.65 -17.75 -6.32
CA SER A 14 8.30 -17.80 -4.91
C SER A 14 7.93 -19.21 -4.41
N THR A 15 7.44 -20.10 -5.28
CA THR A 15 7.06 -21.48 -4.92
C THR A 15 8.18 -22.51 -5.13
N VAL A 16 9.12 -22.28 -6.04
CA VAL A 16 10.24 -23.21 -6.29
C VAL A 16 11.34 -23.12 -5.22
N SER A 17 11.32 -22.10 -4.34
CA SER A 17 12.29 -22.02 -3.24
C SER A 17 11.89 -22.80 -1.98
N TYR A 18 10.62 -23.17 -1.74
CA TYR A 18 10.26 -23.89 -0.52
C TYR A 18 9.07 -24.84 -0.75
N GLY A 19 9.28 -26.12 -0.45
CA GLY A 19 8.24 -27.16 -0.45
C GLY A 19 7.09 -26.75 0.46
N PHE A 20 5.89 -26.67 -0.12
CA PHE A 20 4.70 -26.13 0.51
C PHE A 20 3.98 -27.23 1.30
N GLU A 21 4.35 -27.37 2.57
CA GLU A 21 3.51 -27.94 3.62
C GLU A 21 2.94 -26.75 4.41
N TRP A 22 1.61 -26.67 4.52
CA TRP A 22 0.92 -25.50 5.08
C TRP A 22 1.17 -25.40 6.59
N ASP A 23 2.09 -24.53 6.99
CA ASP A 23 2.36 -24.18 8.39
C ASP A 23 1.64 -22.86 8.74
N PRO A 24 0.71 -22.83 9.71
CA PRO A 24 0.00 -21.63 10.14
C PRO A 24 0.89 -20.56 10.81
N ASP A 25 2.17 -20.80 11.08
CA ASP A 25 3.14 -19.79 11.57
C ASP A 25 3.79 -18.94 10.43
N TYR A 26 3.05 -18.73 9.34
CA TYR A 26 3.49 -18.11 8.09
C TYR A 26 3.88 -16.61 8.20
N ASP A 27 3.69 -15.97 9.35
CA ASP A 27 4.19 -14.60 9.61
C ASP A 27 5.74 -14.53 9.70
N THR A 28 6.43 -15.67 9.76
CA THR A 28 7.88 -15.73 10.02
C THR A 28 8.74 -16.07 8.80
N ALA A 29 8.16 -16.55 7.69
CA ALA A 29 8.91 -17.17 6.59
C ALA A 29 9.12 -16.31 5.32
N ILE A 30 8.55 -15.10 5.24
CA ILE A 30 8.99 -14.08 4.27
C ILE A 30 10.05 -13.21 4.95
N SER A 31 11.10 -13.87 5.41
CA SER A 31 12.28 -13.27 6.03
C SER A 31 13.35 -13.09 4.96
N SER A 32 13.75 -11.82 4.72
CA SER A 32 14.92 -11.36 3.95
C SER A 32 14.74 -10.84 2.51
N GLY A 33 13.58 -10.30 2.13
CA GLY A 33 13.55 -9.37 0.98
C GLY A 33 14.43 -8.15 1.28
N THR A 34 15.44 -7.87 0.45
CA THR A 34 16.23 -6.63 0.60
C THR A 34 15.35 -5.41 0.31
N GLN A 35 15.74 -4.21 0.76
CA GLN A 35 15.02 -2.97 0.39
C GLN A 35 14.85 -2.84 -1.14
N ALA A 36 15.84 -3.30 -1.91
CA ALA A 36 15.79 -3.34 -3.37
C ALA A 36 14.71 -4.29 -3.91
N ASP A 37 14.50 -5.44 -3.25
CA ASP A 37 13.45 -6.39 -3.63
C ASP A 37 12.05 -5.82 -3.35
N ILE A 38 11.87 -5.17 -2.20
CA ILE A 38 10.60 -4.49 -1.86
C ILE A 38 10.27 -3.42 -2.92
N ILE A 39 11.26 -2.59 -3.28
CA ILE A 39 11.09 -1.58 -4.32
C ILE A 39 10.71 -2.22 -5.66
N ARG A 40 11.34 -3.34 -6.04
CA ARG A 40 11.00 -4.07 -7.27
C ARG A 40 9.56 -4.57 -7.25
N ILE A 41 9.10 -5.12 -6.13
CA ILE A 41 7.72 -5.59 -5.93
C ILE A 41 6.73 -4.43 -6.07
N PHE A 42 7.00 -3.28 -5.45
CA PHE A 42 6.13 -2.10 -5.55
C PHE A 42 6.06 -1.54 -6.97
N LYS A 43 7.19 -1.42 -7.66
CA LYS A 43 7.23 -0.96 -9.05
C LYS A 43 6.41 -1.86 -9.96
N PHE A 44 6.55 -3.18 -9.82
CA PHE A 44 5.75 -4.13 -10.57
C PHE A 44 4.25 -4.00 -10.23
N ALA A 45 3.89 -3.88 -8.95
CA ALA A 45 2.49 -3.73 -8.53
C ALA A 45 1.85 -2.46 -9.11
N VAL A 46 2.55 -1.33 -9.08
CA VAL A 46 2.11 -0.06 -9.69
C VAL A 46 1.91 -0.23 -11.20
N GLU A 47 2.92 -0.74 -11.90
CA GLU A 47 2.84 -0.94 -13.35
C GLU A 47 1.69 -1.87 -13.73
N PHE A 48 1.52 -2.95 -12.99
CA PHE A 48 0.49 -3.95 -13.22
C PHE A 48 -0.92 -3.39 -12.97
N ASN A 49 -1.11 -2.70 -11.85
CA ASN A 49 -2.38 -2.07 -11.50
C ASN A 49 -2.78 -0.97 -12.50
N GLU A 50 -1.86 -0.06 -12.84
CA GLU A 50 -2.13 1.00 -13.83
C GLU A 50 -2.38 0.45 -15.24
N SER A 51 -1.78 -0.68 -15.59
CA SER A 51 -2.06 -1.38 -16.85
C SER A 51 -3.45 -1.99 -16.84
N ASN A 52 -3.88 -2.60 -15.74
CA ASN A 52 -5.20 -3.21 -15.60
C ASN A 52 -6.33 -2.19 -15.62
N LYS A 53 -6.15 -0.99 -15.04
CA LYS A 53 -7.14 0.11 -15.12
C LYS A 53 -7.50 0.50 -16.56
N LYS A 54 -6.60 0.26 -17.52
CA LYS A 54 -6.79 0.60 -18.95
C LYS A 54 -7.35 -0.54 -19.79
N MET A 55 -7.48 -1.74 -19.23
CA MET A 55 -7.96 -2.90 -19.99
C MET A 55 -9.50 -2.96 -19.96
N GLU A 56 -10.14 -2.60 -21.07
CA GLU A 56 -11.54 -2.96 -21.32
C GLU A 56 -11.63 -4.47 -21.59
N ARG A 57 -12.13 -5.28 -20.64
CA ARG A 57 -12.20 -6.74 -20.86
C ARG A 57 -13.49 -7.39 -20.35
N PRO A 58 -14.46 -7.65 -21.24
CA PRO A 58 -15.45 -8.71 -21.04
C PRO A 58 -14.83 -10.05 -21.47
N GLY A 59 -14.67 -11.00 -20.52
CA GLY A 59 -14.41 -12.42 -20.83
C GLY A 59 -13.24 -13.09 -20.08
N ALA A 60 -12.08 -12.43 -19.95
CA ALA A 60 -10.90 -12.97 -19.27
C ALA A 60 -10.64 -12.33 -17.89
N TYR A 61 -11.63 -11.63 -17.35
CA TYR A 61 -11.47 -10.82 -16.13
C TYR A 61 -11.28 -11.67 -14.87
N HIS A 62 -11.97 -12.80 -14.78
CA HIS A 62 -12.02 -13.62 -13.57
C HIS A 62 -10.68 -14.28 -13.24
N GLU A 63 -10.06 -14.99 -14.20
CA GLU A 63 -8.75 -15.64 -14.01
C GLU A 63 -7.63 -14.65 -13.67
N VAL A 64 -7.71 -13.43 -14.22
CA VAL A 64 -6.73 -12.38 -13.96
C VAL A 64 -6.94 -11.77 -12.58
N SER A 65 -8.19 -11.67 -12.13
CA SER A 65 -8.55 -11.25 -10.76
C SER A 65 -8.03 -12.22 -9.71
N GLU A 66 -8.19 -13.53 -9.91
CA GLU A 66 -7.70 -14.54 -8.96
C GLU A 66 -6.17 -14.51 -8.83
N LEU A 67 -5.46 -14.40 -9.95
CA LEU A 67 -3.99 -14.27 -9.94
C LEU A 67 -3.53 -12.95 -9.31
N LEU A 68 -4.30 -11.87 -9.47
CA LEU A 68 -4.07 -10.59 -8.81
C LEU A 68 -4.22 -10.71 -7.30
N GLU A 69 -5.29 -11.35 -6.83
CA GLU A 69 -5.53 -11.60 -5.41
C GLU A 69 -4.43 -12.45 -4.78
N LEU A 70 -3.99 -13.51 -5.46
CA LEU A 70 -2.87 -14.34 -5.01
C LEU A 70 -1.56 -13.56 -4.94
N TYR A 71 -1.22 -12.80 -5.99
CA TYR A 71 -0.03 -11.93 -5.97
C TYR A 71 -0.11 -10.92 -4.83
N HIS A 72 -1.28 -10.32 -4.64
CA HIS A 72 -1.52 -9.34 -3.60
C HIS A 72 -1.28 -9.92 -2.20
N GLY A 73 -1.92 -11.05 -1.89
CA GLY A 73 -1.81 -11.71 -0.59
C GLY A 73 -0.44 -12.33 -0.30
N LEU A 74 0.16 -12.99 -1.30
CA LEU A 74 1.39 -13.77 -1.07
C LEU A 74 2.69 -12.97 -1.26
N ILE A 75 2.65 -11.88 -2.02
CA ILE A 75 3.87 -11.15 -2.40
C ILE A 75 3.79 -9.68 -1.99
N LEU A 76 2.75 -8.96 -2.43
CA LEU A 76 2.68 -7.51 -2.21
C LEU A 76 2.49 -7.15 -0.73
N MET A 77 1.52 -7.77 -0.05
CA MET A 77 1.20 -7.43 1.34
C MET A 77 2.32 -7.77 2.31
N PRO A 78 2.99 -8.94 2.23
CA PRO A 78 4.18 -9.20 3.03
C PRO A 78 5.29 -8.15 2.82
N ALA A 79 5.58 -7.78 1.57
CA ALA A 79 6.57 -6.74 1.27
C ALA A 79 6.14 -5.36 1.81
N TYR A 80 4.84 -5.06 1.75
CA TYR A 80 4.27 -3.83 2.31
C TYR A 80 4.41 -3.77 3.83
N ARG A 81 4.12 -4.87 4.54
CA ARG A 81 4.33 -4.99 6.00
C ARG A 81 5.80 -4.77 6.36
N GLN A 82 6.71 -5.40 5.64
CA GLN A 82 8.15 -5.26 5.85
C GLN A 82 8.61 -3.82 5.60
N CYS A 83 8.12 -3.18 4.54
CA CYS A 83 8.38 -1.77 4.24
C CYS A 83 7.96 -0.86 5.40
N VAL A 84 6.74 -1.03 5.92
CA VAL A 84 6.22 -0.23 7.04
C VAL A 84 7.10 -0.41 8.29
N GLN A 85 7.55 -1.64 8.58
CA GLN A 85 8.45 -1.89 9.71
C GLN A 85 9.80 -1.18 9.56
N ILE A 86 10.40 -1.20 8.36
CA ILE A 86 11.65 -0.51 8.04
C ILE A 86 11.47 1.00 8.21
N LEU A 87 10.48 1.60 7.52
CA LEU A 87 10.25 3.04 7.49
C LEU A 87 9.78 3.62 8.84
N SER A 88 9.27 2.77 9.74
CA SER A 88 8.94 3.17 11.11
C SER A 88 10.18 3.43 11.97
N ARG A 89 11.36 2.96 11.52
CA ARG A 89 12.63 3.03 12.27
C ARG A 89 13.72 3.79 11.51
N GLU A 90 13.63 3.81 10.19
CA GLU A 90 14.66 4.35 9.29
C GLU A 90 14.09 5.45 8.38
N ASP A 91 14.90 6.48 8.11
CA ASP A 91 14.57 7.56 7.17
C ASP A 91 14.99 7.24 5.73
N ASP A 92 14.48 6.13 5.18
CA ASP A 92 14.70 5.77 3.77
C ASP A 92 13.68 6.47 2.85
N GLU A 93 14.08 7.62 2.31
CA GLU A 93 13.26 8.38 1.37
C GLU A 93 12.94 7.65 0.06
N ASN A 94 13.83 6.79 -0.41
CA ASN A 94 13.64 6.12 -1.69
C ASN A 94 12.55 5.06 -1.54
N LEU A 95 12.68 4.22 -0.51
CA LEU A 95 11.66 3.22 -0.18
C LEU A 95 10.32 3.88 0.16
N ALA A 96 10.32 4.97 0.95
CA ALA A 96 9.10 5.72 1.25
C ALA A 96 8.41 6.26 -0.01
N LYS A 97 9.16 6.85 -0.96
CA LYS A 97 8.58 7.34 -2.22
C LYS A 97 7.94 6.23 -3.05
N GLU A 98 8.58 5.07 -3.14
CA GLU A 98 8.01 3.93 -3.87
C GLU A 98 6.76 3.37 -3.18
N MET A 99 6.74 3.33 -1.84
CA MET A 99 5.54 2.98 -1.07
C MET A 99 4.39 3.98 -1.30
N LEU A 100 4.68 5.28 -1.33
CA LEU A 100 3.66 6.30 -1.60
C LEU A 100 3.12 6.22 -3.04
N LYS A 101 3.95 5.86 -4.03
CA LYS A 101 3.50 5.61 -5.40
C LYS A 101 2.54 4.42 -5.46
N LEU A 102 2.82 3.36 -4.70
CA LEU A 102 1.92 2.22 -4.57
C LEU A 102 0.54 2.67 -4.07
N LEU A 103 0.48 3.41 -2.96
CA LEU A 103 -0.78 3.91 -2.41
C LEU A 103 -1.55 4.78 -3.41
N VAL A 104 -0.89 5.71 -4.09
CA VAL A 104 -1.54 6.54 -5.13
C VAL A 104 -2.07 5.68 -6.29
N SER A 105 -1.35 4.65 -6.71
CA SER A 105 -1.85 3.74 -7.74
C SER A 105 -3.08 2.97 -7.26
N TYR A 106 -3.13 2.60 -5.98
CA TYR A 106 -4.23 1.86 -5.36
C TYR A 106 -5.34 2.78 -4.80
N GLU A 107 -5.52 4.01 -5.35
CA GLU A 107 -6.50 5.02 -4.89
C GLU A 107 -7.95 4.52 -4.74
N ASN A 108 -8.36 3.50 -5.50
CA ASN A 108 -9.71 2.90 -5.44
C ASN A 108 -9.70 1.49 -4.84
N SER A 109 -8.62 1.07 -4.20
CA SER A 109 -8.53 -0.23 -3.56
C SER A 109 -9.45 -0.27 -2.34
N ALA A 110 -10.19 -1.37 -2.21
CA ALA A 110 -10.96 -1.67 -0.99
C ALA A 110 -10.07 -2.27 0.12
N ASP A 111 -8.77 -2.40 -0.10
CA ASP A 111 -7.86 -2.93 0.92
C ASP A 111 -7.60 -1.92 2.05
N GLU A 112 -8.28 -2.17 3.17
CA GLU A 112 -8.19 -1.43 4.42
C GLU A 112 -6.79 -1.51 5.06
N GLU A 113 -6.03 -2.60 4.81
CA GLU A 113 -4.72 -2.81 5.41
C GLU A 113 -3.70 -1.78 4.91
N LEU A 114 -3.78 -1.41 3.63
CA LEU A 114 -2.93 -0.37 3.04
C LEU A 114 -3.07 0.95 3.80
N SER A 115 -4.31 1.40 3.99
CA SER A 115 -4.64 2.66 4.67
C SER A 115 -4.27 2.61 6.15
N THR A 116 -4.67 1.54 6.85
CA THR A 116 -4.42 1.37 8.29
C THR A 116 -2.92 1.41 8.60
N ARG A 117 -2.10 0.62 7.89
CA ARG A 117 -0.66 0.62 8.14
C ARG A 117 0.03 1.90 7.70
N PHE A 118 -0.46 2.57 6.66
CA PHE A 118 0.05 3.88 6.29
C PHE A 118 -0.20 4.91 7.39
N GLY A 119 -1.38 4.88 8.03
CA GLY A 119 -1.69 5.69 9.20
C GLY A 119 -0.72 5.43 10.37
N HIS A 120 -0.47 4.16 10.70
CA HIS A 120 0.51 3.80 11.74
C HIS A 120 1.95 4.23 11.39
N LEU A 121 2.33 4.14 10.11
CA LEU A 121 3.62 4.65 9.65
C LEU A 121 3.70 6.17 9.81
N TYR A 122 2.67 6.92 9.41
CA TYR A 122 2.63 8.37 9.58
C TYR A 122 2.65 8.78 11.06
N ARG A 123 1.98 8.00 11.93
CA ARG A 123 2.04 8.21 13.38
C ARG A 123 3.47 8.08 13.90
N SER A 124 4.20 7.08 13.43
CA SER A 124 5.56 6.72 13.90
C SER A 124 6.65 7.61 13.29
N ASN A 125 6.57 7.90 12.00
CA ASN A 125 7.55 8.70 11.26
C ASN A 125 6.87 9.76 10.37
N PRO A 126 6.25 10.80 10.96
CA PRO A 126 5.54 11.83 10.20
C PRO A 126 6.48 12.67 9.33
N GLY A 127 7.71 12.93 9.79
CA GLY A 127 8.66 13.79 9.08
C GLY A 127 9.06 13.24 7.71
N LEU A 128 9.37 11.94 7.64
CA LEU A 128 9.68 11.26 6.39
C LEU A 128 8.50 11.30 5.41
N ILE A 129 7.30 10.94 5.89
CA ILE A 129 6.10 10.89 5.05
C ILE A 129 5.72 12.28 4.54
N GLU A 130 5.69 13.31 5.41
CA GLU A 130 5.42 14.69 4.99
C GLU A 130 6.42 15.17 3.93
N LYS A 131 7.71 14.83 4.09
CA LYS A 131 8.77 15.19 3.14
C LYS A 131 8.55 14.51 1.79
N CYS A 132 8.30 13.20 1.77
CA CYS A 132 8.12 12.44 0.54
C CYS A 132 6.81 12.80 -0.18
N MET A 133 5.73 13.08 0.56
CA MET A 133 4.44 13.51 -0.01
C MET A 133 4.56 14.78 -0.87
N ARG A 134 5.47 15.71 -0.52
CA ARG A 134 5.69 16.95 -1.30
C ARG A 134 6.23 16.70 -2.71
N SER A 135 6.80 15.52 -2.97
CA SER A 135 7.28 15.17 -4.31
C SER A 135 6.16 14.74 -5.27
N PHE A 136 4.94 14.51 -4.76
CA PHE A 136 3.78 14.16 -5.56
C PHE A 136 3.05 15.40 -6.06
N ASP A 137 2.35 15.26 -7.19
CA ASP A 137 1.46 16.29 -7.69
C ASP A 137 0.22 16.45 -6.79
N ARG A 138 -0.62 17.46 -7.08
CA ARG A 138 -1.78 17.77 -6.22
C ARG A 138 -2.77 16.61 -6.12
N ARG A 139 -2.91 15.81 -7.18
CA ARG A 139 -3.77 14.63 -7.18
C ARG A 139 -3.21 13.57 -6.24
N GLY A 140 -1.95 13.16 -6.43
CA GLY A 140 -1.31 12.16 -5.59
C GLY A 140 -1.28 12.56 -4.11
N GLN A 141 -0.99 13.84 -3.82
CA GLN A 141 -1.06 14.34 -2.44
C GLN A 141 -2.47 14.21 -1.84
N LYS A 142 -3.52 14.45 -2.63
CA LYS A 142 -4.91 14.29 -2.17
C LYS A 142 -5.23 12.84 -1.86
N GLU A 143 -4.86 11.91 -2.72
CA GLU A 143 -5.08 10.46 -2.50
C GLU A 143 -4.35 9.98 -1.23
N LEU A 144 -3.11 10.41 -1.02
CA LEU A 144 -2.37 10.08 0.20
C LEU A 144 -3.04 10.65 1.46
N ILE A 145 -3.60 11.87 1.41
CA ILE A 145 -4.40 12.39 2.53
C ILE A 145 -5.66 11.54 2.76
N ILE A 146 -6.33 11.10 1.69
CA ILE A 146 -7.50 10.22 1.81
C ILE A 146 -7.12 8.93 2.54
N HIS A 147 -5.98 8.29 2.21
CA HIS A 147 -5.53 7.10 2.95
C HIS A 147 -5.26 7.38 4.44
N LEU A 148 -4.63 8.52 4.77
CA LEU A 148 -4.40 8.92 6.18
C LEU A 148 -5.69 9.21 6.94
N GLU A 149 -6.67 9.82 6.26
CA GLU A 149 -8.00 10.03 6.81
C GLU A 149 -8.69 8.67 6.97
N SER A 150 -8.73 7.80 5.97
CA SER A 150 -9.34 6.46 6.07
C SER A 150 -8.79 5.63 7.23
N ALA A 151 -7.48 5.71 7.51
CA ALA A 151 -6.84 4.96 8.59
C ALA A 151 -7.51 5.19 9.97
N TRP A 152 -7.98 6.40 10.29
CA TRP A 152 -8.65 6.68 11.57
C TRP A 152 -10.06 6.11 11.69
N GLY A 153 -10.64 5.66 10.57
CA GLY A 153 -12.01 5.17 10.49
C GLY A 153 -12.03 3.65 10.57
N LEU A 154 -10.90 3.05 10.23
CA LEU A 154 -10.66 1.62 10.18
C LEU A 154 -10.00 1.12 11.47
N ASP A 155 -9.11 1.91 12.06
CA ASP A 155 -8.31 1.52 13.23
C ASP A 155 -8.74 2.26 14.50
N LYS A 156 -9.09 1.51 15.56
CA LYS A 156 -9.58 2.06 16.83
C LYS A 156 -8.52 2.86 17.59
N ASP A 157 -7.24 2.49 17.49
CA ASP A 157 -6.16 3.18 18.18
C ASP A 157 -5.90 4.53 17.53
N LEU A 158 -5.93 4.60 16.20
CA LEU A 158 -5.84 5.85 15.45
C LEU A 158 -7.12 6.70 15.60
N HIS A 159 -8.29 6.06 15.72
CA HIS A 159 -9.56 6.76 15.93
C HIS A 159 -9.58 7.60 17.21
N GLN A 160 -8.90 7.15 18.26
CA GLN A 160 -8.86 7.87 19.54
C GLN A 160 -7.62 8.79 19.67
N ASP A 161 -6.67 8.71 18.74
CA ASP A 161 -5.44 9.51 18.78
C ASP A 161 -5.66 10.93 18.23
N GLU A 162 -6.05 11.84 19.10
CA GLU A 162 -6.24 13.26 18.76
C GLU A 162 -4.97 13.94 18.24
N VAL A 163 -3.78 13.49 18.66
CA VAL A 163 -2.51 14.05 18.17
C VAL A 163 -2.31 13.68 16.70
N TYR A 164 -2.58 12.42 16.34
CA TYR A 164 -2.58 11.97 14.95
C TYR A 164 -3.57 12.78 14.10
N LYS A 165 -4.82 12.93 14.53
CA LYS A 165 -5.85 13.72 13.80
C LYS A 165 -5.40 15.16 13.56
N GLN A 166 -4.85 15.81 14.60
CA GLN A 166 -4.33 17.17 14.48
C GLN A 166 -3.15 17.27 13.51
N LYS A 167 -2.24 16.27 13.49
CA LYS A 167 -1.13 16.22 12.54
C LYS A 167 -1.63 16.08 11.10
N VAL A 168 -2.59 15.19 10.84
CA VAL A 168 -3.20 15.02 9.50
C VAL A 168 -3.89 16.32 9.06
N GLN A 169 -4.67 16.96 9.95
CA GLN A 169 -5.35 18.22 9.63
C GLN A 169 -4.37 19.37 9.35
N LYS A 170 -3.27 19.47 10.12
CA LYS A 170 -2.20 20.45 9.86
C LYS A 170 -1.54 20.20 8.50
N LEU A 171 -1.24 18.95 8.17
CA LEU A 171 -0.66 18.58 6.88
C LEU A 171 -1.58 18.95 5.72
N LYS A 172 -2.88 18.63 5.83
CA LYS A 172 -3.91 18.98 4.85
C LYS A 172 -3.98 20.49 4.59
N ILE A 173 -3.91 21.31 5.65
CA ILE A 173 -3.88 22.77 5.55
C ILE A 173 -2.59 23.23 4.84
N ARG A 174 -1.42 22.71 5.23
CA ARG A 174 -0.12 23.05 4.61
C ARG A 174 -0.10 22.75 3.11
N LEU A 175 -0.66 21.60 2.72
CA LEU A 175 -0.75 21.17 1.33
C LEU A 175 -1.92 21.81 0.56
N LYS A 176 -2.76 22.63 1.22
CA LYS A 176 -3.92 23.31 0.63
C LYS A 176 -4.89 22.33 -0.05
N ILE A 177 -5.12 21.19 0.59
CA ILE A 177 -6.00 20.12 0.10
C ILE A 177 -7.39 20.27 0.71
N LYS A 178 -8.41 20.24 -0.15
CA LYS A 178 -9.81 20.11 0.26
C LYS A 178 -10.25 18.68 -0.09
N THR A 179 -10.48 17.85 0.91
CA THR A 179 -11.19 16.57 0.73
C THR A 179 -12.66 16.76 1.10
N ALA A 180 -13.56 15.99 0.48
CA ALA A 180 -14.95 15.94 0.90
C ALA A 180 -15.02 15.38 2.33
N ALA A 181 -16.02 15.78 3.11
CA ALA A 181 -16.22 15.20 4.43
C ALA A 181 -16.29 13.67 4.33
N PRO A 182 -15.71 12.92 5.28
CA PRO A 182 -15.85 11.46 5.28
C PRO A 182 -17.35 11.14 5.25
N ILE A 183 -17.74 10.22 4.37
CA ILE A 183 -19.10 9.69 4.33
C ILE A 183 -19.27 8.99 5.68
N GLY A 184 -19.81 9.71 6.65
CA GLY A 184 -20.23 9.14 7.92
C GLY A 184 -21.16 7.99 7.59
N THR A 185 -20.78 6.80 8.05
CA THR A 185 -21.69 5.66 8.17
C THR A 185 -22.92 6.12 8.93
N THR A 186 -23.98 6.45 8.19
CA THR A 186 -25.33 6.50 8.71
C THR A 186 -25.71 5.07 9.06
N ILE A 187 -25.28 4.61 10.24
CA ILE A 187 -25.87 3.43 10.87
C ILE A 187 -27.28 3.88 11.26
N LYS A 188 -28.27 3.38 10.52
CA LYS A 188 -29.69 3.48 10.90
C LYS A 188 -30.00 2.50 12.02
#